data_AF-A0AAI9XA03-F1
#
_entry.id   AF-A0AAI9XA03-F1
#
_cell.length_a   1.000
_cell.length_b   1.000
_cell.length_c   1.000
_cell.angle_alpha   90.00
_cell.angle_beta   90.00
_cell.angle_gamma   90.00
#
_symmetry.space_group_name_H-M   'P 1'
#
loop_
_entity.id
_entity.type
_entity.pdbx_description
1 polymer ?
#
loop_
_entity_poly.entity_id
_entity_poly.type
_entity_poly.pdbx_seq_one_letter_code
_entity_poly.pdbx_strand_id
1 'polypeptide(L)'
;MKPYRSIGEYISLRILRQSPRSFPHKATIALVAFGLSGAAHALIDWQRNTPDWHLNIYWFLLTFLGCMGESLFVKTVRQLARRARREHDLRTLEESWLGRFIGYVWVCIFFCWTVPMWRFPEIHRQSLAFQSTRKLLSNMQVVQQ
;
A
#
# COMPACT_ATOMS: atom_id res chain seq x y z
N MET A 1 -12.22 28.25 17.70
CA MET A 1 -12.39 26.78 17.79
C MET A 1 -11.02 26.13 17.72
N LYS A 2 -10.57 25.41 18.77
CA LYS A 2 -9.31 24.66 18.73
C LYS A 2 -9.52 23.41 17.87
N PRO A 3 -8.71 23.17 16.82
CA PRO A 3 -8.88 21.97 16.00
C PRO A 3 -8.59 20.72 16.84
N TYR A 4 -9.48 19.73 16.76
CA TYR A 4 -9.27 18.41 17.36
C TYR A 4 -7.99 17.81 16.75
N ARG A 5 -6.93 17.69 17.57
CA ARG A 5 -5.67 17.08 17.14
C ARG A 5 -5.84 15.57 17.00
N SER A 6 -5.54 15.03 15.83
CA SER A 6 -5.52 13.58 15.64
C SER A 6 -4.35 12.95 16.42
N ILE A 7 -4.50 11.69 16.83
CA ILE A 7 -3.41 10.93 17.49
C ILE A 7 -2.14 10.92 16.63
N GLY A 8 -2.30 10.86 15.30
CA GLY A 8 -1.19 10.96 14.35
C GLY A 8 -0.49 12.32 14.36
N GLU A 9 -1.22 13.43 14.51
CA GLU A 9 -0.62 14.76 14.68
C GLU A 9 0.17 14.85 15.99
N TYR A 10 -0.34 14.25 17.06
CA TYR A 10 0.36 14.23 18.34
C TYR A 10 1.68 13.45 18.24
N ILE A 11 1.66 12.24 17.67
CA ILE A 11 2.86 11.41 17.51
C ILE A 11 3.88 12.09 16.60
N SER A 12 3.46 12.61 15.45
CA SER A 12 4.38 13.23 14.49
C SER A 12 5.03 14.52 15.00
N LEU A 13 4.27 15.38 15.70
CA LEU A 13 4.79 16.67 16.18
C LEU A 13 5.55 16.55 17.51
N ARG A 14 5.09 15.69 18.42
CA ARG A 14 5.63 15.62 19.78
C ARG A 14 6.66 14.52 19.98
N ILE A 15 6.49 13.36 19.34
CA ILE A 15 7.40 12.21 19.49
C ILE A 15 8.48 12.28 18.42
N LEU A 16 8.09 12.40 17.16
CA LEU A 16 9.03 12.40 16.03
C LEU A 16 9.58 13.78 15.67
N ARG A 17 9.11 14.85 16.32
CA ARG A 17 9.53 16.25 16.10
C ARG A 17 9.57 16.66 14.62
N GLN A 18 8.67 16.12 13.81
CA GLN A 18 8.66 16.39 12.39
C GLN A 18 8.13 17.80 12.09
N SER A 19 8.69 18.45 11.08
CA SER A 19 8.24 19.78 10.68
C SER A 19 6.76 19.75 10.25
N PRO A 20 5.92 20.69 10.71
CA PRO A 20 4.51 20.77 10.31
C PRO A 20 4.38 20.84 8.78
N ARG A 21 3.43 20.10 8.21
CA ARG A 21 3.19 19.98 6.75
C ARG A 21 4.30 19.29 5.93
N SER A 22 5.36 18.80 6.56
CA SER A 22 6.39 18.03 5.86
C SER A 22 5.84 16.69 5.34
N PHE A 23 6.45 16.17 4.27
CA PHE A 23 6.16 14.83 3.76
C PHE A 23 6.20 13.74 4.84
N PRO A 24 7.24 13.65 5.69
CA PRO A 24 7.29 12.63 6.74
C PRO A 24 6.21 12.84 7.81
N HIS A 25 5.79 14.08 8.09
CA HIS A 25 4.66 14.35 8.99
C HIS A 25 3.34 13.75 8.47
N LYS A 26 3.04 13.95 7.18
CA LYS A 26 1.86 13.33 6.53
C LYS A 26 1.97 11.81 6.49
N ALA A 27 3.17 11.29 6.23
CA ALA A 27 3.44 9.85 6.22
C ALA A 27 3.19 9.19 7.58
N THR A 28 3.67 9.81 8.66
CA THR A 28 3.43 9.31 10.03
C THR A 28 1.93 9.30 10.36
N ILE A 29 1.19 10.36 10.00
CA ILE A 29 -0.25 10.42 10.25
C ILE A 29 -0.97 9.29 9.50
N ALA A 30 -0.64 9.10 8.23
CA ALA A 30 -1.21 8.02 7.42
C ALA A 30 -0.85 6.64 8.02
N LEU A 31 0.42 6.40 8.37
CA LEU A 31 0.86 5.15 8.98
C LEU A 31 0.08 4.82 10.26
N VAL A 32 -0.11 5.80 11.14
CA VAL A 32 -0.87 5.63 12.38
C VAL A 32 -2.34 5.35 12.07
N ALA A 33 -2.94 6.06 11.13
CA ALA A 33 -4.34 5.84 10.75
C ALA A 33 -4.57 4.44 10.15
N PHE A 34 -3.75 4.03 9.18
CA PHE A 34 -3.83 2.72 8.55
C PHE A 34 -3.46 1.60 9.54
N GLY A 35 -2.44 1.80 10.39
CA GLY A 35 -2.04 0.85 11.41
C GLY A 35 -3.12 0.61 12.46
N LEU A 36 -3.75 1.67 13.00
CA LEU A 36 -4.85 1.54 13.96
C LEU A 36 -6.08 0.90 13.31
N SER A 37 -6.39 1.25 12.06
CA SER A 37 -7.52 0.65 11.34
C SER A 37 -7.32 -0.85 11.09
N GLY A 38 -6.10 -1.24 10.66
CA GLY A 38 -5.74 -2.66 10.49
C GLY A 38 -5.73 -3.43 11.81
N ALA A 39 -5.21 -2.84 12.89
CA ALA A 39 -5.21 -3.44 14.21
C ALA A 39 -6.64 -3.64 14.76
N ALA A 40 -7.54 -2.69 14.55
CA ALA A 40 -8.93 -2.81 14.96
C ALA A 40 -9.65 -3.96 14.22
N HIS A 41 -9.48 -4.07 12.90
CA HIS A 41 -10.05 -5.16 12.12
C HIS A 41 -9.46 -6.53 12.52
N ALA A 42 -8.14 -6.59 12.74
CA ALA A 42 -7.47 -7.79 13.21
C ALA A 42 -7.96 -8.22 14.60
N LEU A 43 -8.20 -7.29 15.52
CA LEU A 43 -8.71 -7.59 16.85
C LEU A 43 -10.13 -8.17 16.81
N ILE A 44 -10.99 -7.63 15.94
CA ILE A 44 -12.36 -8.14 15.74
C ILE A 44 -12.32 -9.56 15.15
N ASP A 45 -11.47 -9.80 14.16
CA ASP A 45 -11.34 -11.13 13.55
C ASP A 45 -10.68 -12.15 14.47
N TRP A 46 -9.75 -11.70 15.32
CA TRP A 46 -9.20 -12.51 16.40
C TRP A 46 -10.30 -12.93 17.39
N GLN A 47 -11.16 -12.00 17.82
CA GLN A 47 -12.29 -12.31 18.69
C GLN A 47 -13.28 -13.29 18.06
N ARG A 48 -13.35 -13.34 16.73
CA ARG A 48 -14.20 -14.27 15.97
C ARG A 48 -13.53 -15.62 15.66
N ASN A 49 -12.30 -15.85 16.14
CA ASN A 49 -11.48 -17.03 15.83
C ASN A 49 -11.28 -17.26 14.32
N THR A 50 -11.26 -16.19 13.52
CA THR A 50 -10.94 -16.31 12.10
C THR A 50 -9.43 -16.55 11.94
N PRO A 51 -8.97 -17.61 11.26
CA PRO A 51 -7.54 -17.97 11.21
C PRO A 51 -6.67 -16.91 10.49
N ASP A 52 -7.27 -16.08 9.64
CA ASP A 52 -6.57 -15.17 8.74
C ASP A 52 -6.62 -13.69 9.18
N TRP A 53 -6.84 -13.42 10.47
CA TRP A 53 -6.91 -12.07 11.06
C TRP A 53 -5.69 -11.17 10.71
N HIS A 54 -4.51 -11.79 10.53
CA HIS A 54 -3.25 -11.11 10.21
C HIS A 54 -3.22 -10.51 8.79
N LEU A 55 -4.04 -11.03 7.86
CA LEU A 55 -4.13 -10.50 6.50
C LEU A 55 -4.72 -9.09 6.46
N ASN A 56 -5.57 -8.73 7.42
CA ASN A 56 -6.07 -7.36 7.53
C ASN A 56 -4.94 -6.37 7.80
N ILE A 57 -4.05 -6.68 8.75
CA ILE A 57 -2.89 -5.82 9.04
C ILE A 57 -2.03 -5.66 7.80
N TYR A 58 -1.78 -6.77 7.08
CA TYR A 58 -1.00 -6.75 5.85
C TYR A 58 -1.66 -5.89 4.75
N TRP A 59 -2.97 -6.00 4.55
CA TRP A 59 -3.71 -5.24 3.54
C TRP A 59 -3.75 -3.73 3.85
N PHE A 60 -3.96 -3.35 5.12
CA PHE A 60 -3.93 -1.95 5.53
C PHE A 60 -2.51 -1.34 5.40
N LEU A 61 -1.46 -2.11 5.68
CA LEU A 61 -0.07 -1.69 5.44
C LEU A 61 0.27 -1.58 3.96
N LEU A 62 -0.22 -2.51 3.12
CA LEU A 62 -0.09 -2.43 1.67
C LEU A 62 -0.76 -1.17 1.12
N THR A 63 -1.96 -0.85 1.60
CA THR A 63 -2.68 0.37 1.19
C THR A 63 -1.87 1.62 1.55
N PHE A 64 -1.29 1.66 2.76
CA PHE A 64 -0.37 2.71 3.15
C PHE A 64 0.84 2.80 2.20
N LEU A 65 1.47 1.67 1.88
CA LEU A 65 2.61 1.62 0.96
C LEU A 65 2.24 2.05 -0.46
N GLY A 66 1.04 1.70 -0.94
CA GLY A 66 0.52 2.14 -2.23
C GLY A 66 0.38 3.66 -2.30
N CYS A 67 -0.29 4.26 -1.31
CA CYS A 67 -0.44 5.72 -1.22
C CYS A 67 0.92 6.43 -1.03
N MET A 68 1.82 5.84 -0.23
CA MET A 68 3.16 6.37 -0.01
C MET A 68 4.00 6.33 -1.29
N GLY A 69 3.95 5.20 -1.99
CA GLY A 69 4.64 4.95 -3.24
C GLY A 69 4.19 5.92 -4.32
N GLU A 70 2.88 6.12 -4.47
CA GLU A 70 2.32 7.11 -5.39
C GLU A 70 2.83 8.52 -5.05
N SER A 71 2.77 8.91 -3.77
CA SER A 71 3.21 10.22 -3.32
C SER A 71 4.72 10.45 -3.55
N LEU A 72 5.54 9.42 -3.34
CA LEU A 72 6.98 9.44 -3.62
C LEU A 72 7.27 9.48 -5.11
N PHE A 73 6.51 8.74 -5.92
CA PHE A 73 6.64 8.70 -7.36
C PHE A 73 6.36 10.08 -7.95
N VAL A 74 5.20 10.68 -7.63
CA VAL A 74 4.83 12.03 -8.07
C VAL A 74 5.89 13.05 -7.64
N LYS A 75 6.38 12.96 -6.39
CA LYS A 75 7.42 13.86 -5.91
C LYS A 75 8.74 13.71 -6.68
N THR A 76 9.16 12.47 -6.96
CA THR A 76 10.38 12.16 -7.71
C THR A 76 10.26 12.65 -9.15
N VAL A 77 9.13 12.39 -9.80
CA VAL A 77 8.83 12.84 -11.17
C VAL A 77 8.86 14.37 -11.25
N ARG A 78 8.23 15.07 -10.29
CA ARG A 78 8.30 16.54 -10.20
C ARG A 78 9.72 17.05 -10.00
N GLN A 79 10.52 16.39 -9.15
CA GLN A 79 11.94 16.75 -8.96
C GLN A 79 12.77 16.54 -10.22
N LEU A 80 12.50 15.48 -10.98
CA LEU A 80 13.19 15.20 -12.24
C LEU A 80 12.79 16.21 -13.33
N ALA A 81 11.51 16.54 -13.44
CA ALA A 81 11.01 17.56 -14.35
C ALA A 81 11.60 18.96 -14.05
N ARG A 82 11.75 19.30 -12.76
CA ARG A 82 12.47 20.52 -12.33
C ARG A 82 13.91 20.54 -12.84
N ARG A 83 14.65 19.44 -12.65
CA ARG A 83 16.04 19.32 -13.13
C ARG A 83 16.13 19.44 -14.65
N ALA A 84 15.14 18.94 -15.38
CA ALA A 84 15.05 19.01 -16.84
C ALA A 84 14.44 20.31 -17.37
N ARG A 85 14.07 21.29 -16.51
CA ARG A 85 13.30 22.50 -16.86
C ARG A 85 11.98 22.23 -17.63
N ARG A 86 11.39 21.05 -17.48
CA ARG A 86 10.10 20.65 -18.08
C ARG A 86 8.94 20.68 -17.08
N GLU A 87 8.99 21.58 -16.10
CA GLU A 87 7.92 21.68 -15.08
C GLU A 87 6.56 22.03 -15.69
N HIS A 88 6.55 22.83 -16.76
CA HIS A 88 5.31 23.25 -17.41
C HIS A 88 4.59 22.06 -18.07
N ASP A 89 5.31 21.28 -18.89
CA ASP A 89 4.76 20.10 -19.56
C ASP A 89 4.23 19.06 -18.58
N LEU A 90 4.95 18.83 -17.48
CA LEU A 90 4.52 17.88 -16.45
C LEU A 90 3.24 18.34 -15.76
N ARG A 91 3.14 19.63 -15.46
CA ARG A 91 1.97 20.21 -14.81
C ARG A 91 0.76 20.19 -15.74
N THR A 92 0.96 20.47 -17.03
CA THR A 92 -0.08 20.31 -18.06
C THR A 92 -0.53 18.86 -18.16
N LEU A 93 0.39 17.89 -18.09
CA LEU A 93 0.05 16.47 -18.09
C LEU A 93 -0.73 16.04 -16.83
N GLU A 94 -0.31 16.48 -15.65
CA GLU A 94 -1.02 16.22 -14.38
C GLU A 94 -2.43 16.83 -14.38
N GLU A 95 -2.61 18.03 -14.94
CA GLU A 95 -3.91 18.70 -15.03
C GLU A 95 -4.78 18.13 -16.17
N SER A 96 -4.16 17.46 -17.15
CA SER A 96 -4.86 16.83 -18.26
C SER A 96 -5.69 15.61 -17.85
N TRP A 97 -6.63 15.25 -18.73
CA TRP A 97 -7.40 14.01 -18.59
C TRP A 97 -6.51 12.75 -18.59
N LEU A 98 -5.37 12.78 -19.28
CA LEU A 98 -4.42 11.66 -19.32
C LEU A 98 -3.77 11.42 -17.94
N GLY A 99 -3.37 12.48 -17.24
CA GLY A 99 -2.82 12.38 -15.89
C GLY A 99 -3.82 11.74 -14.91
N ARG A 100 -5.08 12.16 -15.00
CA ARG A 100 -6.19 11.55 -14.22
C ARG A 100 -6.41 10.09 -14.59
N PHE A 101 -6.43 9.76 -15.87
CA PHE A 101 -6.63 8.39 -16.35
C PHE A 101 -5.52 7.45 -15.84
N ILE A 102 -4.25 7.88 -15.92
CA ILE A 102 -3.12 7.11 -15.39
C ILE A 102 -3.27 6.86 -13.88
N GLY A 103 -3.69 7.88 -13.12
CA GLY A 103 -3.98 7.74 -11.69
C GLY A 103 -5.08 6.70 -11.41
N TYR A 104 -6.19 6.73 -12.16
CA TYR A 104 -7.25 5.73 -12.03
C TYR A 104 -6.77 4.32 -12.38
N VAL A 105 -6.03 4.18 -13.48
CA VAL A 105 -5.46 2.89 -13.90
C VAL A 105 -4.51 2.34 -12.82
N TRP A 106 -3.67 3.19 -12.23
CA TRP A 106 -2.79 2.79 -11.13
C TRP A 106 -3.59 2.24 -9.93
N VAL A 107 -4.63 2.96 -9.50
CA VAL A 107 -5.49 2.51 -8.40
C VAL A 107 -6.17 1.18 -8.77
N CYS A 108 -6.71 1.05 -9.99
CA CYS A 108 -7.32 -0.20 -10.45
C CYS A 108 -6.33 -1.36 -10.41
N ILE A 109 -5.11 -1.18 -10.94
CA ILE A 109 -4.06 -2.20 -10.92
C ILE A 109 -3.70 -2.57 -9.47
N PHE A 110 -3.52 -1.58 -8.60
CA PHE A 110 -3.21 -1.81 -7.19
C PHE A 110 -4.31 -2.62 -6.47
N PHE A 111 -5.57 -2.28 -6.69
CA PHE A 111 -6.69 -3.03 -6.12
C PHE A 111 -6.80 -4.44 -6.72
N CYS A 112 -6.69 -4.58 -8.04
CA CYS A 112 -6.69 -5.90 -8.69
C CYS A 112 -5.53 -6.79 -8.21
N TRP A 113 -4.40 -6.21 -7.81
CA TRP A 113 -3.27 -6.95 -7.26
C TRP A 113 -3.48 -7.35 -5.79
N THR A 114 -3.92 -6.40 -4.95
CA THR A 114 -3.97 -6.59 -3.50
C THR A 114 -5.25 -7.26 -3.01
N VAL A 115 -6.39 -7.02 -3.65
CA VAL A 115 -7.70 -7.53 -3.21
C VAL A 115 -7.81 -9.05 -3.32
N PRO A 116 -7.39 -9.73 -4.41
CA PRO A 116 -7.48 -11.18 -4.48
C PRO A 116 -6.67 -11.87 -3.39
N MET A 117 -5.48 -11.34 -3.11
CA MET A 117 -4.57 -11.87 -2.09
C MET A 117 -5.15 -11.71 -0.67
N TRP A 118 -5.90 -10.63 -0.41
CA TRP A 118 -6.56 -10.39 0.87
C TRP A 118 -7.91 -11.11 1.01
N ARG A 119 -8.75 -11.11 -0.04
CA ARG A 119 -10.14 -11.60 0.00
C ARG A 119 -10.25 -13.11 -0.21
N PHE A 120 -9.31 -13.72 -0.94
CA PHE A 120 -9.30 -15.16 -1.24
C PHE A 120 -7.98 -15.82 -0.84
N PRO A 121 -7.63 -15.82 0.46
CA PRO A 121 -6.40 -16.48 0.92
C PRO A 121 -6.41 -17.98 0.62
N GLU A 122 -7.59 -18.60 0.57
CA GLU A 122 -7.78 -20.00 0.24
C GLU A 122 -7.32 -20.33 -1.19
N ILE A 123 -7.64 -19.47 -2.17
CA ILE A 123 -7.22 -19.66 -3.57
C ILE A 123 -5.70 -19.49 -3.69
N HIS A 124 -5.11 -18.57 -2.92
CA HIS A 124 -3.66 -18.41 -2.87
C HIS A 124 -2.98 -19.66 -2.25
N ARG A 125 -3.49 -20.20 -1.13
CA ARG A 125 -3.01 -21.47 -0.58
C ARG A 125 -3.14 -22.63 -1.57
N GLN A 126 -4.26 -22.73 -2.26
CA GLN A 126 -4.48 -23.76 -3.29
C GLN A 126 -3.51 -23.62 -4.46
N SER A 127 -3.20 -22.38 -4.89
CA SER A 127 -2.21 -22.15 -5.95
C SER A 127 -0.79 -22.52 -5.54
N LEU A 128 -0.40 -22.24 -4.29
CA LEU A 128 0.90 -22.64 -3.73
C LEU A 128 1.02 -24.15 -3.55
N ALA A 129 -0.05 -24.80 -3.08
CA ALA A 129 -0.12 -26.25 -2.99
C ALA A 129 0.05 -26.88 -4.39
N PHE A 130 -0.68 -26.37 -5.39
CA PHE A 130 -0.58 -26.85 -6.76
C PHE A 130 0.82 -26.68 -7.37
N GLN A 131 1.47 -25.54 -7.13
CA GLN A 131 2.85 -25.32 -7.57
C GLN A 131 3.85 -26.27 -6.90
N SER A 132 3.70 -26.50 -5.59
CA SER A 132 4.53 -27.44 -4.83
C SER A 132 4.41 -28.87 -5.38
N THR A 133 3.17 -29.33 -5.61
CA THR A 133 2.91 -30.66 -6.18
C THR A 133 3.52 -30.79 -7.58
N ARG A 134 3.40 -29.74 -8.42
CA ARG A 134 4.03 -29.71 -9.75
C ARG A 134 5.55 -29.85 -9.68
N LYS A 135 6.19 -29.15 -8.73
CA LYS A 135 7.64 -29.16 -8.54
C LYS A 135 8.15 -30.52 -8.05
N LEU A 136 7.39 -31.18 -7.18
CA LEU A 136 7.69 -32.55 -6.73
C LEU A 136 7.59 -33.54 -7.89
N LEU A 137 6.54 -33.44 -8.70
CA LEU A 137 6.35 -34.30 -9.88
C LEU A 137 7.48 -34.11 -10.91
N SER A 138 7.90 -32.87 -11.19
CA SER A 138 9.01 -32.61 -12.10
C SER A 138 10.34 -33.16 -11.58
N ASN A 139 10.60 -33.05 -10.27
CA ASN A 139 11.84 -33.58 -9.67
C ASN A 139 11.89 -35.11 -9.71
N MET A 140 10.75 -35.80 -9.54
CA MET A 140 10.71 -37.26 -9.66
C MET A 140 10.95 -37.75 -11.10
N GLN A 141 10.50 -37.01 -12.11
CA GLN A 141 10.77 -37.35 -13.52
C GLN A 141 12.25 -37.18 -13.90
N VAL A 142 12.95 -36.20 -13.32
CA VAL A 142 14.38 -35.96 -13.58
C VAL A 142 15.27 -37.03 -12.94
N VAL A 143 14.84 -37.64 -11.83
CA VAL A 143 15.60 -38.69 -11.12
C VAL A 143 15.51 -40.07 -11.80
N GLN A 144 14.57 -40.27 -12.73
CA GLN A 144 14.40 -41.53 -13.48
C GLN A 144 15.17 -41.61 -14.80
N GLN A 145 15.93 -40.58 -15.18
CA GLN A 145 16.83 -40.58 -16.34
C GLN A 145 18.28 -40.81 -15.92
#